data_AF-A0A352F3G7-F1
#
_entry.id   AF-A0A352F3G7-F1
#
_cell.length_a   1.000
_cell.length_b   1.000
_cell.length_c   1.000
_cell.angle_alpha   90.00
_cell.angle_beta   90.00
_cell.angle_gamma   90.00
#
_symmetry.space_group_name_H-M   'P 1'
#
loop_
_entity.id
_entity.type
_entity.pdbx_description
1 polymer ?
#
loop_
_entity_poly.entity_id
_entity_poly.type
_entity_poly.pdbx_seq_one_letter_code
_entity_poly.pdbx_strand_id
1 'polypeptide(L)'
;MSKHSNRPIRQEIMLALIYPAVLGTILYELFDTVAQILKGQAPFNLIVFIKCSLLVIAIGFYVADYLYIVFSKRYYWWAFLCDIVFLLMLYVMVIAVDLDNAYNLPHNKIVLLCAFVFLLVYLVWDGYEFLTLPRGKERNFYRSVVFWEVPWLIVIGVFEILALLWTNQLMISIMTIIILSIVTIWFGFLVSRMRKLILSRQAD
;
A
#
# COMPACT_ATOMS: atom_id res chain seq x y z
N MET A 1 -20.01 25.48 -13.47
CA MET A 1 -19.00 25.85 -12.46
C MET A 1 -18.94 24.75 -11.41
N SER A 2 -17.73 24.37 -11.01
CA SER A 2 -17.33 23.05 -10.51
C SER A 2 -18.04 22.61 -9.22
N LYS A 3 -18.44 21.33 -9.19
CA LYS A 3 -18.75 20.59 -7.96
C LYS A 3 -17.49 20.53 -7.09
N HIS A 4 -17.21 21.59 -6.33
CA HIS A 4 -16.35 21.44 -5.16
C HIS A 4 -17.08 20.52 -4.19
N SER A 5 -16.60 19.29 -4.16
CA SER A 5 -17.05 18.20 -3.32
C SER A 5 -17.09 18.66 -1.86
N ASN A 6 -18.16 18.35 -1.12
CA ASN A 6 -18.20 18.46 0.36
C ASN A 6 -17.24 17.44 1.01
N ARG A 7 -15.96 17.46 0.65
CA ARG A 7 -14.91 16.65 1.28
C ARG A 7 -14.41 17.38 2.51
N PRO A 8 -14.10 16.67 3.61
CA PRO A 8 -13.42 17.27 4.75
C PRO A 8 -12.09 17.88 4.29
N ILE A 9 -11.77 19.10 4.75
CA ILE A 9 -10.54 19.83 4.41
C ILE A 9 -9.28 18.95 4.56
N ARG A 10 -9.24 18.10 5.60
CA ARG A 10 -8.12 17.16 5.84
C ARG A 10 -7.93 16.16 4.70
N GLN A 11 -9.03 15.64 4.16
CA GLN A 11 -9.00 14.71 3.03
C GLN A 11 -8.49 15.44 1.78
N GLU A 12 -8.88 16.70 1.58
CA GLU A 12 -8.38 17.51 0.46
C GLU A 12 -6.89 17.80 0.60
N ILE A 13 -6.41 18.18 1.79
CA ILE A 13 -4.98 18.38 2.05
C ILE A 13 -4.20 17.10 1.76
N MET A 14 -4.69 15.97 2.28
CA MET A 14 -4.04 14.68 2.07
C MET A 14 -3.96 14.33 0.58
N LEU A 15 -5.07 14.41 -0.15
CA LEU A 15 -5.15 14.04 -1.56
C LEU A 15 -4.48 15.03 -2.52
N ALA A 16 -4.52 16.33 -2.24
CA ALA A 16 -4.05 17.37 -3.17
C ALA A 16 -2.59 17.78 -2.93
N LEU A 17 -2.08 17.61 -1.72
CA LEU A 17 -0.72 18.03 -1.36
C LEU A 17 0.16 16.84 -0.98
N ILE A 18 -0.26 16.09 0.04
CA ILE A 18 0.63 15.12 0.69
C ILE A 18 0.86 13.90 -0.22
N TYR A 19 -0.21 13.29 -0.74
CA TYR A 19 -0.09 12.15 -1.64
C TYR A 19 0.72 12.51 -2.92
N PRO A 20 0.39 13.58 -3.66
CA PRO A 20 1.19 13.95 -4.82
C PRO A 20 2.67 14.19 -4.51
N ALA A 21 3.00 14.79 -3.36
CA ALA A 21 4.37 15.01 -2.93
C ALA A 21 5.14 13.69 -2.71
N VAL A 22 4.55 12.75 -1.96
CA VAL A 22 5.19 11.45 -1.68
C VAL A 22 5.32 10.61 -2.95
N LEU A 23 4.31 10.63 -3.82
CA LEU A 23 4.38 9.95 -5.12
C LEU A 23 5.53 10.51 -5.97
N GLY A 24 5.70 11.83 -5.98
CA GLY A 24 6.82 12.49 -6.68
C GLY A 24 8.18 11.98 -6.21
N THR A 25 8.37 11.83 -4.89
CA THR A 25 9.62 11.29 -4.31
C THR A 25 9.85 9.84 -4.74
N ILE A 26 8.84 8.98 -4.64
CA ILE A 26 8.97 7.54 -5.00
C ILE A 26 9.23 7.38 -6.50
N LEU A 27 8.54 8.15 -7.34
CA LEU A 27 8.76 8.13 -8.79
C LEU A 27 10.16 8.64 -9.16
N TYR A 28 10.65 9.67 -8.48
CA TYR A 28 12.01 10.16 -8.69
C TYR A 28 13.05 9.07 -8.44
N GLU A 29 12.97 8.35 -7.32
CA GLU A 29 13.88 7.23 -7.03
C GLU A 29 13.77 6.10 -8.05
N LEU A 30 12.56 5.77 -8.50
CA LEU A 30 12.35 4.77 -9.57
C LEU A 30 13.05 5.21 -10.86
N PHE A 31 12.83 6.44 -11.31
CA PHE A 31 13.40 6.93 -12.56
C PHE A 31 14.92 7.05 -12.50
N ASP A 32 15.47 7.47 -11.35
CA ASP A 32 16.92 7.52 -11.18
C ASP A 32 17.54 6.12 -11.24
N THR A 33 16.94 5.15 -10.52
CA THR A 33 17.37 3.75 -10.56
C THR A 33 17.34 3.18 -11.99
N VAL A 34 16.25 3.40 -12.73
CA VAL A 34 16.12 2.96 -14.12
C VAL A 34 17.16 3.64 -15.01
N ALA A 35 17.43 4.94 -14.80
CA ALA A 35 18.43 5.67 -15.54
C ALA A 35 19.85 5.11 -15.29
N GLN A 36 20.19 4.75 -14.06
CA GLN A 36 21.48 4.12 -13.72
C GLN A 36 21.65 2.76 -14.40
N ILE A 37 20.59 1.95 -14.45
CA ILE A 37 20.58 0.66 -15.17
C ILE A 37 20.79 0.88 -16.68
N LEU A 38 20.03 1.80 -17.29
CA LEU A 38 20.11 2.10 -18.72
C LEU A 38 21.47 2.66 -19.13
N LYS A 39 22.14 3.40 -18.23
CA LYS A 39 23.51 3.90 -18.42
C LYS A 39 24.59 2.82 -18.25
N GLY A 40 24.20 1.57 -17.94
CA GLY A 40 25.14 0.46 -17.70
C GLY A 40 25.93 0.60 -16.40
N GLN A 41 25.51 1.49 -15.49
CA GLN A 41 26.17 1.71 -14.20
C GLN A 41 25.77 0.65 -13.17
N ALA A 42 24.66 -0.05 -13.39
CA ALA A 42 24.22 -1.19 -12.59
C ALA A 42 23.90 -2.39 -13.51
N PRO A 43 24.48 -3.58 -13.29
CA PRO A 43 24.15 -4.77 -14.06
C PRO A 43 22.72 -5.23 -13.76
N PHE A 44 21.90 -5.44 -14.79
CA PHE A 44 20.57 -6.03 -14.61
C PHE A 44 20.71 -7.49 -14.19
N ASN A 45 20.51 -7.75 -12.90
CA ASN A 45 20.60 -9.08 -12.30
C ASN A 45 19.32 -9.39 -11.51
N LEU A 46 19.25 -10.59 -10.93
CA LEU A 46 18.09 -11.02 -10.14
C LEU A 46 17.80 -10.11 -8.94
N ILE A 47 18.82 -9.53 -8.32
CA ILE A 47 18.68 -8.64 -7.15
C ILE A 47 18.02 -7.32 -7.57
N VAL A 48 18.49 -6.71 -8.66
CA VAL A 48 17.89 -5.52 -9.25
C VAL A 48 16.43 -5.79 -9.64
N PHE A 49 16.15 -6.95 -10.25
CA PHE A 49 14.77 -7.36 -10.57
C PHE A 49 13.87 -7.45 -9.33
N ILE A 50 14.36 -8.05 -8.24
CA ILE A 50 13.65 -8.13 -6.96
C ILE A 50 13.32 -6.73 -6.43
N LYS A 51 14.30 -5.82 -6.42
CA LYS A 51 14.12 -4.44 -5.93
C LYS A 51 13.11 -3.67 -6.76
N CYS A 52 13.24 -3.71 -8.09
CA CYS A 52 12.28 -3.08 -9.00
C CYS A 52 10.86 -3.66 -8.82
N SER A 53 10.73 -4.97 -8.60
CA SER A 53 9.43 -5.61 -8.35
C SER A 53 8.78 -5.12 -7.06
N LEU A 54 9.54 -5.05 -5.96
CA LEU A 54 9.04 -4.53 -4.68
C LEU A 54 8.63 -3.06 -4.79
N LEU A 55 9.38 -2.24 -5.51
CA LEU A 55 9.05 -0.85 -5.75
C LEU A 55 7.77 -0.68 -6.59
N VAL A 56 7.61 -1.48 -7.66
CA VAL A 56 6.37 -1.50 -8.47
C VAL A 56 5.18 -1.92 -7.62
N ILE A 57 5.33 -2.91 -6.75
CA ILE A 57 4.28 -3.33 -5.82
C ILE A 57 3.93 -2.20 -4.84
N ALA A 58 4.93 -1.52 -4.27
CA ALA A 58 4.72 -0.40 -3.37
C ALA A 58 3.96 0.76 -4.05
N ILE A 59 4.32 1.10 -5.29
CA ILE A 59 3.61 2.09 -6.11
C ILE A 59 2.18 1.63 -6.40
N GLY A 60 1.99 0.35 -6.76
CA GLY A 60 0.66 -0.21 -7.02
C GLY A 60 -0.25 -0.15 -5.79
N PHE A 61 0.29 -0.51 -4.62
CA PHE A 61 -0.41 -0.41 -3.34
C PHE A 61 -0.76 1.03 -3.00
N TYR A 62 0.20 1.94 -3.16
CA TYR A 62 0.01 3.36 -2.95
C TYR A 62 -1.08 3.96 -3.84
N VAL A 63 -1.13 3.59 -5.12
CA VAL A 63 -2.19 4.03 -6.04
C VAL A 63 -3.56 3.47 -5.62
N ALA A 64 -3.61 2.20 -5.20
CA ALA A 64 -4.83 1.59 -4.69
C ALA A 64 -5.33 2.30 -3.41
N ASP A 65 -4.42 2.61 -2.48
CA ASP A 65 -4.69 3.37 -1.26
C ASP A 65 -5.18 4.80 -1.56
N TYR A 66 -4.49 5.53 -2.43
CA TYR A 66 -4.93 6.85 -2.88
C TYR A 66 -6.37 6.80 -3.40
N LEU A 67 -6.68 5.82 -4.27
CA LEU A 67 -8.03 5.63 -4.78
C LEU A 67 -9.02 5.25 -3.68
N TYR A 68 -8.60 4.42 -2.73
CA TYR A 68 -9.40 4.06 -1.56
C TYR A 68 -9.82 5.31 -0.79
N ILE A 69 -8.88 6.18 -0.44
CA ILE A 69 -9.16 7.43 0.27
C ILE A 69 -10.00 8.39 -0.57
N VAL A 70 -9.78 8.48 -1.88
CA VAL A 70 -10.63 9.28 -2.78
C VAL A 70 -12.10 8.83 -2.72
N PHE A 71 -12.33 7.53 -2.56
CA PHE A 71 -13.66 6.92 -2.50
C PHE A 71 -14.25 6.89 -1.08
N SER A 72 -13.41 6.95 -0.04
CA SER A 72 -13.84 7.04 1.36
C SER A 72 -14.64 8.31 1.63
N LYS A 73 -15.87 8.12 2.11
CA LYS A 73 -16.81 9.23 2.37
C LYS A 73 -16.60 9.91 3.71
N ARG A 74 -16.09 9.18 4.70
CA ARG A 74 -15.89 9.66 6.06
C ARG A 74 -14.41 9.71 6.33
N TYR A 75 -13.90 10.92 6.55
CA TYR A 75 -12.48 11.14 6.79
C TYR A 75 -12.30 11.85 8.13
N TYR A 76 -12.06 11.04 9.16
CA TYR A 76 -11.91 11.48 10.54
C TYR A 76 -10.52 12.07 10.80
N TRP A 77 -10.33 12.70 11.95
CA TRP A 77 -9.01 13.17 12.36
C TRP A 77 -8.01 12.03 12.54
N TRP A 78 -8.44 10.92 13.16
CA TRP A 78 -7.56 9.77 13.36
C TRP A 78 -7.22 9.05 12.05
N ALA A 79 -8.12 9.06 11.05
CA ALA A 79 -7.85 8.56 9.70
C ALA A 79 -6.70 9.34 9.03
N PHE A 80 -6.64 10.66 9.24
CA PHE A 80 -5.52 11.48 8.78
C PHE A 80 -4.18 11.09 9.44
N LEU A 81 -4.19 10.74 10.74
CA LEU A 81 -3.00 10.23 11.41
C LEU A 81 -2.59 8.85 10.87
N CYS A 82 -3.56 7.98 10.60
CA CYS A 82 -3.30 6.69 9.96
C CYS A 82 -2.58 6.88 8.62
N ASP A 83 -3.05 7.79 7.76
CA ASP A 83 -2.42 8.09 6.47
C ASP A 83 -1.00 8.64 6.62
N ILE A 84 -0.72 9.46 7.64
CA ILE A 84 0.66 9.88 7.92
C ILE A 84 1.54 8.67 8.26
N VAL A 85 1.04 7.75 9.09
CA VAL A 85 1.75 6.50 9.41
C VAL A 85 1.96 5.68 8.13
N PHE A 86 0.97 5.60 7.24
CA PHE A 86 1.11 4.92 5.95
C PHE A 86 2.24 5.52 5.12
N LEU A 87 2.27 6.84 4.97
CA LEU A 87 3.30 7.50 4.17
C LEU A 87 4.70 7.33 4.76
N LEU A 88 4.82 7.38 6.09
CA LEU A 88 6.09 7.11 6.77
C LEU A 88 6.57 5.68 6.56
N MET A 89 5.68 4.69 6.69
CA MET A 89 6.04 3.29 6.47
C MET A 89 6.36 2.99 5.00
N LEU A 90 5.71 3.70 4.06
CA LEU A 90 6.04 3.61 2.64
C LEU A 90 7.43 4.16 2.35
N TYR A 91 7.78 5.30 2.95
CA TYR A 91 9.13 5.86 2.87
C TYR A 91 10.18 4.90 3.45
N VAL A 92 9.92 4.34 4.64
CA VAL A 92 10.80 3.33 5.25
C VAL A 92 10.93 2.08 4.37
N MET A 93 9.83 1.64 3.75
CA MET A 93 9.85 0.50 2.82
C MET A 93 10.74 0.78 1.61
N VAL A 94 10.67 1.98 1.03
CA VAL A 94 11.50 2.36 -0.11
C VAL A 94 12.98 2.38 0.26
N ILE A 95 13.34 2.96 1.40
CA ILE A 95 14.73 2.89 1.92
C ILE A 95 15.16 1.44 2.15
N ALA A 96 14.27 0.60 2.70
CA ALA A 96 14.57 -0.81 2.96
C ALA A 96 14.77 -1.64 1.68
N VAL A 97 14.23 -1.20 0.54
CA VAL A 97 14.52 -1.81 -0.76
C VAL A 97 15.98 -1.54 -1.18
N ASP A 98 16.59 -0.46 -0.69
CA ASP A 98 18.01 -0.11 -0.88
C ASP A 98 18.39 -0.01 -2.37
N LEU A 99 17.68 0.83 -3.13
CA LEU A 99 17.82 0.91 -4.59
C LEU A 99 19.23 1.29 -5.05
N ASP A 100 19.97 2.06 -4.26
CA ASP A 100 21.33 2.54 -4.56
C ASP A 100 22.38 1.41 -4.60
N ASN A 101 22.11 0.27 -3.95
CA ASN A 101 23.05 -0.84 -3.87
C ASN A 101 22.64 -2.03 -4.75
N ALA A 102 23.22 -2.14 -5.95
CA ALA A 102 22.86 -3.21 -6.89
C ALA A 102 23.27 -4.65 -6.45
N TYR A 103 24.05 -4.79 -5.37
CA TYR A 103 24.66 -6.06 -4.97
C TYR A 103 24.01 -6.69 -3.73
N ASN A 104 23.36 -5.89 -2.89
CA ASN A 104 22.72 -6.37 -1.67
C ASN A 104 21.23 -6.68 -1.90
N LEU A 105 20.74 -7.76 -1.29
CA LEU A 105 19.30 -8.01 -1.23
C LEU A 105 18.60 -6.93 -0.39
N PRO A 106 17.32 -6.64 -0.66
CA PRO A 106 16.55 -5.69 0.15
C PRO A 106 16.43 -6.18 1.60
N HIS A 107 16.24 -5.25 2.53
CA HIS A 107 15.97 -5.52 3.93
C HIS A 107 14.54 -6.07 4.12
N ASN A 108 14.32 -7.32 3.69
CA ASN A 108 12.99 -7.96 3.64
C ASN A 108 12.22 -7.89 4.96
N LYS A 109 12.92 -7.96 6.10
CA LYS A 109 12.30 -7.87 7.44
C LYS A 109 11.61 -6.53 7.65
N ILE A 110 12.25 -5.45 7.23
CA ILE A 110 11.69 -4.10 7.34
C ILE A 110 10.53 -3.95 6.34
N VAL A 111 10.68 -4.47 5.12
CA VAL A 111 9.60 -4.46 4.11
C VAL A 111 8.35 -5.20 4.62
N LEU A 112 8.52 -6.39 5.21
CA LEU A 112 7.43 -7.17 5.77
C LEU A 112 6.80 -6.47 6.98
N LEU A 113 7.60 -5.89 7.87
CA LEU A 113 7.11 -5.12 9.01
C LEU A 113 6.26 -3.93 8.56
N CYS A 114 6.72 -3.16 7.55
CA CYS A 114 5.93 -2.07 6.98
C CYS A 114 4.59 -2.58 6.41
N ALA A 115 4.61 -3.70 5.67
CA ALA A 115 3.39 -4.31 5.12
C ALA A 115 2.43 -4.82 6.23
N PHE A 116 2.98 -5.35 7.32
CA PHE A 116 2.20 -5.76 8.49
C PHE A 116 1.52 -4.57 9.15
N VAL A 117 2.27 -3.48 9.38
CA VAL A 117 1.73 -2.23 9.94
C VAL A 117 0.65 -1.66 9.04
N PHE A 118 0.84 -1.68 7.71
CA PHE A 118 -0.18 -1.25 6.75
C PHE A 118 -1.50 -1.99 6.94
N LEU A 119 -1.48 -3.32 6.88
CA LEU A 119 -2.69 -4.12 7.04
C LEU A 119 -3.31 -3.96 8.43
N LEU A 120 -2.49 -3.79 9.48
CA LEU A 120 -2.99 -3.57 10.84
C LEU A 120 -3.75 -2.25 10.95
N VAL A 121 -3.19 -1.16 10.41
CA VAL A 121 -3.85 0.15 10.43
C VAL A 121 -5.15 0.12 9.63
N TYR A 122 -5.15 -0.51 8.45
CA TYR A 122 -6.37 -0.69 7.67
C TYR A 122 -7.41 -1.53 8.41
N LEU A 123 -7.02 -2.64 9.03
CA LEU A 123 -7.93 -3.48 9.80
C LEU A 123 -8.62 -2.73 10.93
N VAL A 124 -7.88 -1.85 11.62
CA VAL A 124 -8.46 -0.98 12.66
C VAL A 124 -9.45 0.01 12.04
N TRP A 125 -9.09 0.65 10.92
CA TRP A 125 -9.96 1.60 10.23
C TRP A 125 -11.23 0.91 9.73
N ASP A 126 -11.09 -0.12 8.91
CA ASP A 126 -12.20 -0.79 8.24
C ASP A 126 -13.06 -1.58 9.23
N GLY A 127 -12.45 -2.09 10.30
CA GLY A 127 -13.17 -2.63 11.45
C GLY A 127 -14.05 -1.58 12.13
N TYR A 128 -13.55 -0.37 12.33
CA TYR A 128 -14.34 0.74 12.89
C TYR A 128 -15.52 1.12 11.97
N GLU A 129 -15.30 1.26 10.67
CA GLU A 129 -16.38 1.54 9.71
C GLU A 129 -17.42 0.40 9.67
N PHE A 130 -16.98 -0.86 9.67
CA PHE A 130 -17.86 -2.01 9.73
C PHE A 130 -18.75 -2.04 10.98
N LEU A 131 -18.22 -1.63 12.14
CA LEU A 131 -18.96 -1.64 13.41
C LEU A 131 -19.91 -0.45 13.55
N THR A 132 -19.55 0.71 13.00
CA THR A 132 -20.30 1.96 13.19
C THR A 132 -21.34 2.24 12.11
N LEU A 133 -21.20 1.67 10.92
CA LEU A 133 -22.16 1.89 9.84
C LEU A 133 -23.48 1.10 10.06
N PRO A 134 -24.64 1.69 9.72
CA PRO A 134 -25.89 0.96 9.70
C PRO A 134 -25.85 -0.18 8.67
N ARG A 135 -26.72 -1.19 8.84
CA ARG A 135 -26.79 -2.33 7.90
C ARG A 135 -27.09 -1.82 6.49
N GLY A 136 -26.28 -2.22 5.52
CA GLY A 136 -26.40 -1.80 4.13
C GLY A 136 -25.22 -2.24 3.26
N LYS A 137 -25.25 -1.85 1.99
CA LYS A 137 -24.23 -2.23 0.98
C LYS A 137 -22.80 -1.82 1.39
N GLU A 138 -22.65 -0.69 2.08
CA GLU A 138 -21.35 -0.13 2.49
C GLU A 138 -20.76 -0.86 3.70
N ARG A 139 -21.57 -1.15 4.71
CA ARG A 139 -21.16 -2.03 5.81
C ARG A 139 -20.75 -3.42 5.31
N ASN A 140 -21.49 -3.97 4.34
CA ASN A 140 -21.14 -5.28 3.74
C ASN A 140 -19.83 -5.22 2.93
N PHE A 141 -19.49 -4.06 2.36
CA PHE A 141 -18.20 -3.82 1.72
C PHE A 141 -17.08 -3.86 2.76
N TYR A 142 -17.12 -3.02 3.81
CA TYR A 142 -16.10 -3.02 4.87
C TYR A 142 -15.98 -4.38 5.55
N ARG A 143 -17.09 -5.10 5.74
CA ARG A 143 -17.04 -6.49 6.19
C ARG A 143 -16.21 -7.36 5.24
N SER A 144 -16.44 -7.27 3.94
CA SER A 144 -15.65 -8.04 2.95
C SER A 144 -14.17 -7.68 2.99
N VAL A 145 -13.83 -6.40 3.23
CA VAL A 145 -12.44 -5.94 3.35
C VAL A 145 -11.79 -6.51 4.61
N VAL A 146 -12.44 -6.38 5.78
CA VAL A 146 -11.96 -6.98 7.05
C VAL A 146 -11.78 -8.50 6.95
N PHE A 147 -12.69 -9.21 6.28
CA PHE A 147 -12.57 -10.65 6.04
C PHE A 147 -11.37 -11.01 5.15
N TRP A 148 -10.91 -10.08 4.31
CA TRP A 148 -9.71 -10.24 3.51
C TRP A 148 -8.44 -9.85 4.28
N GLU A 149 -8.47 -8.77 5.06
CA GLU A 149 -7.31 -8.28 5.82
C GLU A 149 -6.84 -9.26 6.88
N VAL A 150 -7.77 -9.85 7.65
CA VAL A 150 -7.41 -10.74 8.78
C VAL A 150 -6.55 -11.93 8.31
N PRO A 151 -6.94 -12.71 7.28
CA PRO A 151 -6.08 -13.77 6.75
C PRO A 151 -4.71 -13.28 6.29
N TRP A 152 -4.64 -12.15 5.57
CA TRP A 152 -3.37 -11.65 5.05
C TRP A 152 -2.46 -11.07 6.13
N LEU A 153 -3.01 -10.43 7.16
CA LEU A 153 -2.27 -9.99 8.33
C LEU A 153 -1.64 -11.19 9.06
N ILE A 154 -2.38 -12.29 9.19
CA ILE A 154 -1.87 -13.55 9.77
C ILE A 154 -0.78 -14.13 8.87
N VAL A 155 -0.99 -14.20 7.55
CA VAL A 155 0.01 -14.73 6.60
C VAL A 155 1.30 -13.92 6.68
N ILE A 156 1.22 -12.58 6.64
CA ILE A 156 2.41 -11.72 6.74
C ILE A 156 3.07 -11.88 8.10
N GLY A 157 2.32 -11.85 9.21
CA GLY A 157 2.88 -11.99 10.55
C GLY A 157 3.56 -13.34 10.79
N VAL A 158 2.95 -14.45 10.34
CA VAL A 158 3.58 -15.78 10.40
C VAL A 158 4.82 -15.83 9.51
N PHE A 159 4.73 -15.29 8.30
CA PHE A 159 5.86 -15.28 7.37
C PHE A 159 7.02 -14.42 7.90
N GLU A 160 6.76 -13.31 8.56
CA GLU A 160 7.76 -12.46 9.21
C GLU A 160 8.50 -13.24 10.32
N ILE A 161 7.77 -13.96 11.18
CA ILE A 161 8.37 -14.82 12.21
C ILE A 161 9.24 -15.91 11.58
N LEU A 162 8.76 -16.57 10.51
CA LEU A 162 9.54 -17.57 9.79
C LEU A 162 10.79 -16.98 9.13
N ALA A 163 10.68 -15.77 8.57
CA ALA A 163 11.80 -15.04 7.97
C ALA A 163 12.88 -14.64 8.98
N LEU A 164 12.55 -14.55 10.28
CA LEU A 164 13.56 -14.36 11.34
C LEU A 164 14.43 -15.61 11.54
N LEU A 165 13.86 -16.80 11.33
CA LEU A 165 14.53 -18.08 11.54
C LEU A 165 15.24 -18.58 10.27
N TRP A 166 14.87 -18.05 9.10
CA TRP A 166 15.35 -18.56 7.81
C TRP A 166 16.61 -17.83 7.34
N THR A 167 17.63 -18.60 6.96
CA THR A 167 18.93 -18.07 6.49
C THR A 167 18.95 -17.70 5.01
N ASN A 168 18.06 -18.26 4.19
CA ASN A 168 18.04 -18.04 2.74
C ASN A 168 17.30 -16.73 2.39
N GLN A 169 18.03 -15.61 2.41
CA GLN A 169 17.50 -14.28 2.15
C GLN A 169 16.90 -14.12 0.75
N LEU A 170 17.45 -14.81 -0.25
CA LEU A 170 16.94 -14.75 -1.63
C LEU A 170 15.52 -15.33 -1.71
N MET A 171 15.31 -16.49 -1.09
CA MET A 171 13.99 -17.13 -1.06
C MET A 171 12.97 -16.28 -0.32
N ILE A 172 13.38 -15.64 0.79
CA ILE A 172 12.53 -14.69 1.53
C ILE A 172 12.10 -13.53 0.63
N SER A 173 13.02 -12.94 -0.14
CA SER A 173 12.67 -11.86 -1.08
C SER A 173 11.66 -12.30 -2.14
N ILE A 174 11.84 -13.48 -2.74
CA ILE A 174 10.93 -13.99 -3.75
C ILE A 174 9.53 -14.23 -3.16
N MET A 175 9.45 -14.87 -1.99
CA MET A 175 8.17 -15.10 -1.30
C MET A 175 7.51 -13.78 -0.87
N THR A 176 8.30 -12.79 -0.42
CA THR A 176 7.80 -11.45 -0.08
C THR A 176 7.14 -10.80 -1.30
N ILE A 177 7.79 -10.83 -2.46
CA ILE A 177 7.22 -10.33 -3.72
C ILE A 177 5.89 -11.02 -4.03
N ILE A 178 5.84 -12.35 -3.93
CA ILE A 178 4.63 -13.13 -4.25
C ILE A 178 3.49 -12.73 -3.30
N ILE A 179 3.73 -12.73 -1.99
CA ILE A 179 2.74 -12.38 -0.97
C ILE A 179 2.22 -10.96 -1.20
N LEU A 180 3.12 -9.97 -1.30
CA LEU A 180 2.74 -8.58 -1.44
C LEU A 180 2.07 -8.29 -2.79
N SER A 181 2.43 -9.02 -3.86
CA SER A 181 1.74 -8.92 -5.15
C SER A 181 0.29 -9.37 -5.02
N ILE A 182 0.04 -10.53 -4.38
CA ILE A 182 -1.32 -11.05 -4.22
C ILE A 182 -2.15 -10.09 -3.35
N VAL A 183 -1.58 -9.62 -2.25
CA VAL A 183 -2.22 -8.63 -1.36
C VAL A 183 -2.61 -7.38 -2.15
N THR A 184 -1.66 -6.79 -2.87
CA THR A 184 -1.86 -5.55 -3.62
C THR A 184 -2.90 -5.69 -4.73
N ILE A 185 -2.84 -6.80 -5.49
CA ILE A 185 -3.79 -7.08 -6.57
C ILE A 185 -5.21 -7.22 -6.02
N TRP A 186 -5.39 -7.99 -4.95
CA TRP A 186 -6.71 -8.16 -4.32
C TRP A 186 -7.25 -6.85 -3.74
N PHE A 187 -6.39 -6.06 -3.10
CA PHE A 187 -6.77 -4.75 -2.61
C PHE A 187 -7.25 -3.85 -3.76
N GLY A 188 -6.54 -3.82 -4.89
CA GLY A 188 -6.97 -3.11 -6.09
C GLY A 188 -8.35 -3.54 -6.61
N PHE A 189 -8.67 -4.85 -6.55
CA PHE A 189 -10.01 -5.35 -6.87
C PHE A 189 -11.09 -4.86 -5.89
N LEU A 190 -10.78 -4.83 -4.59
CA LEU A 190 -11.69 -4.29 -3.56
C LEU A 190 -11.96 -2.79 -3.77
N VAL A 191 -10.92 -1.99 -4.00
CA VAL A 191 -11.04 -0.56 -4.31
C VAL A 191 -11.89 -0.33 -5.55
N SER A 192 -11.69 -1.14 -6.59
CA SER A 192 -12.50 -1.08 -7.82
C SER A 192 -13.98 -1.42 -7.57
N ARG A 193 -14.28 -2.34 -6.66
CA ARG A 193 -15.64 -2.65 -6.22
C ARG A 193 -16.26 -1.50 -5.43
N MET A 194 -15.49 -0.84 -4.57
CA MET A 194 -15.93 0.36 -3.83
C MET A 194 -16.38 1.47 -4.78
N ARG A 195 -15.58 1.75 -5.82
CA ARG A 195 -15.92 2.73 -6.86
C ARG A 195 -17.29 2.44 -7.50
N LYS A 196 -17.54 1.19 -7.87
CA LYS A 196 -18.81 0.77 -8.49
C LYS A 196 -20.00 1.01 -7.54
N LEU A 197 -19.84 0.70 -6.25
CA LEU A 197 -20.89 0.91 -5.24
C LEU A 197 -21.24 2.40 -5.07
N ILE A 198 -20.25 3.29 -5.17
CA ILE A 198 -20.45 4.73 -5.06
C ILE A 198 -21.16 5.27 -6.30
N LEU A 199 -20.74 4.87 -7.49
CA LEU A 199 -21.35 5.30 -8.75
C LEU A 199 -22.82 4.84 -8.87
N SER A 200 -23.14 3.61 -8.44
CA SER A 200 -24.53 3.13 -8.48
C SER A 200 -25.48 3.95 -7.60
N ARG A 201 -24.99 4.60 -6.53
CA ARG A 201 -25.81 5.45 -5.66
C ARG A 201 -26.04 6.87 -6.21
N GLN A 202 -25.30 7.30 -7.22
CA GLN A 202 -25.49 8.61 -7.85
C GLN A 202 -26.49 8.54 -9.02
N ALA A 203 -26.86 7.33 -9.45
CA ALA A 203 -27.84 7.08 -10.49
C ALA A 203 -29.26 6.85 -9.94
N ASP A 204 -29.38 6.63 -8.63
CA ASP A 204 -30.63 6.56 -7.86
C ASP A 204 -30.97 7.95 -7.26
#